data_AF-A0A285HIN9-F1
#
_entry.id   AF-A0A285HIN9-F1
#
_cell.length_a   1.000
_cell.length_b   1.000
_cell.length_c   1.000
_cell.angle_alpha   90.00
_cell.angle_beta   90.00
_cell.angle_gamma   90.00
#
_symmetry.space_group_name_H-M   'P 1'
#
loop_
_entity.id
_entity.type
_entity.pdbx_description
1 polymer ?
#
loop_
_entity_poly.entity_id
_entity_poly.type
_entity_poly.pdbx_seq_one_letter_code
_entity_poly.pdbx_strand_id
1 'polypeptide(L)'
;MNPKRRSLACLTAAALMLAAGCKASDAADASPIATTTTAVAPNPSATALTSASAAAGASSSTSGATEGSAAASGAAGTGSSASGAAAIGASPTAAVQRKTPAVAPYIDVTSPTTDIATISAKTGMTDFSLAFILAKSTTACTPTWGGTKALTDSTVQAAVKKITALGGKVVVSSGGATGTYLESVCTSAQLAKAYAQALDATGSNALDVDIEQTVAPATVAAALKALQAARGTAISLTVPVGGMTAGLTDKSIALLRSARNAGVEVTVNPMIMNFDASGGWGAAMIAATEAVHADLKAIWTGRTSAQLYAMLGITPMIGVNDTGPVTTVADAKTLLTYAEQKNLAFIRFWSINRDNGKCTAGSLSGTCSGITQSDYAFTSLFSGYGK
;
A
#
# COMPACT_ATOMS: atom_id res chain seq x y z
N MET A 1 -2.39 18.97 -77.67
CA MET A 1 -1.94 19.78 -76.50
C MET A 1 -1.05 18.91 -75.63
N ASN A 2 0.20 19.30 -75.41
CA ASN A 2 1.13 18.62 -74.49
C ASN A 2 1.56 19.70 -73.47
N PRO A 3 1.81 19.39 -72.19
CA PRO A 3 3.17 18.92 -71.90
C PRO A 3 3.36 17.95 -70.70
N LYS A 4 4.35 17.05 -70.87
CA LYS A 4 5.54 16.80 -70.00
C LYS A 4 5.33 16.07 -68.64
N ARG A 5 5.90 14.84 -68.48
CA ARG A 5 7.25 14.47 -67.90
C ARG A 5 7.30 14.66 -66.37
N ARG A 6 7.83 13.80 -65.48
CA ARG A 6 9.00 12.87 -65.46
C ARG A 6 8.93 12.08 -64.11
N SER A 7 9.13 10.76 -64.09
CA SER A 7 10.36 10.02 -63.66
C SER A 7 10.69 9.92 -62.16
N LEU A 8 10.91 8.66 -61.74
CA LEU A 8 11.92 8.09 -60.80
C LEU A 8 11.94 8.54 -59.33
N ALA A 9 11.78 7.58 -58.41
CA ALA A 9 12.91 6.96 -57.70
C ALA A 9 12.46 5.77 -56.82
N CYS A 10 13.20 4.68 -56.95
CA CYS A 10 13.23 3.48 -56.13
C CYS A 10 14.16 3.72 -54.92
N LEU A 11 13.93 3.11 -53.75
CA LEU A 11 15.00 2.53 -52.91
C LEU A 11 14.42 1.60 -51.82
N THR A 12 14.47 0.30 -52.12
CA THR A 12 14.98 -0.80 -51.28
C THR A 12 14.70 -0.85 -49.77
N ALA A 13 13.90 -1.84 -49.34
CA ALA A 13 14.06 -2.51 -48.05
C ALA A 13 14.68 -3.89 -48.29
N ALA A 14 15.90 -4.10 -47.77
CA ALA A 14 16.61 -5.37 -47.84
C ALA A 14 16.10 -6.32 -46.74
N ALA A 15 15.51 -7.44 -47.14
CA ALA A 15 15.29 -8.60 -46.28
C ALA A 15 16.47 -9.57 -46.48
N LEU A 16 17.19 -9.86 -45.39
CA LEU A 16 18.25 -10.86 -45.39
C LEU A 16 17.66 -12.22 -45.03
N MET A 17 17.55 -13.10 -46.04
CA MET A 17 17.47 -14.55 -45.84
C MET A 17 18.86 -15.11 -45.60
N LEU A 18 18.97 -16.07 -44.68
CA LEU A 18 19.97 -17.11 -44.76
C LEU A 18 19.29 -18.45 -44.51
N ALA A 19 19.40 -19.35 -45.48
CA ALA A 19 18.94 -20.73 -45.43
C ALA A 19 20.12 -21.68 -45.62
N ALA A 20 19.98 -22.88 -45.03
CA ALA A 20 20.60 -24.19 -45.31
C ALA A 20 21.17 -24.83 -44.04
N GLY A 21 20.89 -26.10 -43.68
CA GLY A 21 20.14 -27.13 -44.39
C GLY A 21 19.97 -28.41 -43.57
N CYS A 22 18.95 -29.16 -44.00
CA CYS A 22 18.65 -30.60 -43.91
C CYS A 22 19.23 -31.49 -42.80
N LYS A 23 18.33 -32.20 -42.10
CA LYS A 23 18.10 -33.64 -42.34
C LYS A 23 16.68 -34.04 -41.96
N ALA A 24 16.03 -34.77 -42.87
CA ALA A 24 14.71 -35.36 -42.71
C ALA A 24 14.81 -36.75 -42.07
N SER A 25 13.78 -37.15 -41.32
CA SER A 25 13.40 -38.55 -41.12
C SER A 25 11.89 -38.60 -40.92
N ASP A 26 11.31 -39.65 -41.48
CA ASP A 26 9.92 -39.79 -41.92
C ASP A 26 8.82 -39.79 -40.85
N ALA A 27 7.62 -39.55 -41.37
CA ALA A 27 6.33 -39.57 -40.71
C ALA A 27 5.88 -40.99 -40.28
N ALA A 28 5.12 -41.07 -39.19
CA ALA A 28 4.00 -42.01 -39.06
C ALA A 28 3.04 -41.58 -37.94
N ASP A 29 1.76 -41.51 -38.30
CA ASP A 29 0.53 -41.71 -37.52
C ASP A 29 0.37 -41.11 -36.10
N ALA A 30 -0.58 -40.18 -35.98
CA ALA A 30 -1.42 -40.09 -34.78
C ALA A 30 -2.77 -39.41 -35.07
N SER A 31 -3.84 -40.21 -35.11
CA SER A 31 -5.19 -39.85 -34.64
C SER A 31 -6.00 -41.14 -34.46
N PRO A 32 -6.99 -41.23 -33.55
CA PRO A 32 -7.20 -40.48 -32.30
C PRO A 32 -7.37 -41.43 -31.09
N ILE A 33 -6.95 -41.02 -29.89
CA ILE A 33 -7.40 -41.69 -28.66
C ILE A 33 -8.61 -40.94 -28.12
N ALA A 34 -9.75 -41.62 -28.13
CA ALA A 34 -11.00 -41.20 -27.54
C ALA A 34 -10.80 -40.87 -26.06
N THR A 35 -11.09 -39.63 -25.67
CA THR A 35 -11.21 -39.24 -24.26
C THR A 35 -12.66 -39.48 -23.86
N THR A 36 -12.88 -40.43 -22.95
CA THR A 36 -14.18 -40.72 -22.33
C THR A 36 -14.59 -39.54 -21.45
N THR A 37 -15.50 -38.72 -21.94
CA THR A 37 -16.19 -37.69 -21.15
C THR A 37 -17.20 -38.38 -20.24
N THR A 38 -16.95 -38.40 -18.93
CA THR A 38 -18.01 -38.67 -17.94
C THR A 38 -18.56 -37.34 -17.47
N ALA A 39 -19.73 -36.99 -18.00
CA ALA A 39 -20.56 -35.90 -17.52
C ALA A 39 -21.29 -36.35 -16.25
N VAL A 40 -21.12 -35.63 -15.15
CA VAL A 40 -22.01 -35.71 -13.98
C VAL A 40 -23.01 -34.57 -14.11
N ALA A 41 -24.26 -34.92 -14.45
CA ALA A 41 -25.39 -34.00 -14.39
C ALA A 41 -25.93 -33.90 -12.95
N PRO A 42 -26.41 -32.72 -12.51
CA PRO A 42 -27.07 -32.55 -11.22
C PRO A 42 -28.56 -32.94 -11.34
N ASN A 43 -29.12 -33.58 -10.31
CA ASN A 43 -30.57 -33.72 -10.17
C ASN A 43 -31.03 -33.21 -8.78
N PRO A 44 -32.24 -32.62 -8.66
CA PRO A 44 -32.59 -31.66 -7.63
C PRO A 44 -33.54 -32.21 -6.54
N SER A 45 -33.86 -31.30 -5.61
CA SER A 45 -35.04 -31.23 -4.73
C SER A 45 -34.97 -31.89 -3.35
N ALA A 46 -35.02 -31.06 -2.30
CA ALA A 46 -36.01 -31.14 -1.21
C ALA A 46 -35.91 -29.92 -0.25
N THR A 47 -36.81 -28.95 -0.50
CA THR A 47 -37.78 -28.33 0.43
C THR A 47 -37.47 -28.16 1.93
N ALA A 48 -37.46 -26.89 2.33
CA ALA A 48 -37.99 -26.23 3.55
C ALA A 48 -37.88 -26.90 4.94
N LEU A 49 -37.34 -26.12 5.89
CA LEU A 49 -37.90 -25.94 7.23
C LEU A 49 -37.50 -24.57 7.77
N THR A 50 -38.47 -23.66 7.77
CA THR A 50 -38.47 -22.41 8.53
C THR A 50 -38.86 -22.70 9.97
N SER A 51 -38.12 -22.17 10.93
CA SER A 51 -38.59 -22.03 12.30
C SER A 51 -38.22 -20.64 12.82
N ALA A 52 -39.24 -19.78 12.82
CA ALA A 52 -39.28 -18.55 13.57
C ALA A 52 -39.41 -18.86 15.06
N SER A 53 -38.76 -18.07 15.92
CA SER A 53 -39.21 -17.89 17.30
C SER A 53 -39.27 -16.40 17.58
N ALA A 54 -40.50 -15.89 17.59
CA ALA A 54 -40.87 -14.68 18.30
C ALA A 54 -41.42 -15.12 19.66
N ALA A 55 -40.98 -14.49 20.74
CA ALA A 55 -41.66 -14.50 22.02
C ALA A 55 -41.87 -13.04 22.45
N ALA A 56 -43.13 -12.62 22.44
CA ALA A 56 -43.65 -11.44 23.11
C ALA A 56 -44.29 -11.86 24.44
N GLY A 57 -44.24 -10.97 25.43
CA GLY A 57 -44.90 -11.07 26.73
C GLY A 57 -44.24 -10.07 27.69
N ALA A 58 -44.61 -8.78 27.63
CA ALA A 58 -45.74 -8.14 28.31
C ALA A 58 -45.47 -7.81 29.80
N SER A 59 -45.39 -6.49 30.09
CA SER A 59 -46.03 -5.70 31.16
C SER A 59 -45.96 -6.19 32.63
N SER A 60 -45.86 -5.37 33.69
CA SER A 60 -46.21 -3.97 33.95
C SER A 60 -45.80 -3.57 35.39
N SER A 61 -45.59 -2.26 35.61
CA SER A 61 -46.00 -1.44 36.80
C SER A 61 -45.38 -1.77 38.19
N THR A 62 -45.09 -0.87 39.15
CA THR A 62 -45.51 0.52 39.41
C THR A 62 -44.70 1.08 40.59
N SER A 63 -44.50 2.41 40.59
CA SER A 63 -44.54 3.38 41.70
C SER A 63 -43.82 3.16 43.05
N GLY A 64 -43.12 4.21 43.50
CA GLY A 64 -42.86 4.46 44.91
C GLY A 64 -42.04 5.73 45.16
N ALA A 65 -42.67 6.90 45.06
CA ALA A 65 -42.17 8.14 45.64
C ALA A 65 -42.63 8.23 47.10
N THR A 66 -41.80 8.80 47.99
CA THR A 66 -42.28 9.53 49.18
C THR A 66 -41.23 10.53 49.66
N GLU A 67 -41.74 11.71 50.00
CA GLU A 67 -41.07 12.91 50.49
C GLU A 67 -40.71 12.80 51.99
N GLY A 68 -39.84 13.71 52.45
CA GLY A 68 -39.58 13.95 53.87
C GLY A 68 -38.76 15.22 54.08
N SER A 69 -39.48 16.34 54.27
CA SER A 69 -38.98 17.69 54.57
C SER A 69 -38.62 17.86 56.05
N ALA A 70 -37.59 18.66 56.37
CA ALA A 70 -37.58 19.55 57.54
C ALA A 70 -36.51 20.67 57.44
N ALA A 71 -36.94 21.88 57.80
CA ALA A 71 -36.26 23.19 57.85
C ALA A 71 -35.17 23.28 58.96
N ALA A 72 -34.37 24.33 59.18
CA ALA A 72 -34.54 25.78 59.01
C ALA A 72 -33.24 26.57 59.25
N SER A 73 -33.27 27.88 58.92
CA SER A 73 -32.49 29.02 59.49
C SER A 73 -31.01 29.13 59.11
N GLY A 74 -30.44 30.25 58.64
CA GLY A 74 -30.85 31.65 58.51
C GLY A 74 -29.59 32.53 58.34
N ALA A 75 -29.80 33.77 57.88
CA ALA A 75 -28.87 34.92 57.84
C ALA A 75 -27.98 35.18 56.59
N ALA A 76 -28.50 36.12 55.78
CA ALA A 76 -27.90 37.23 55.03
C ALA A 76 -26.37 37.30 54.79
N GLY A 77 -26.03 37.51 53.52
CA GLY A 77 -24.75 38.07 53.07
C GLY A 77 -24.79 38.41 51.58
N THR A 78 -24.89 39.70 51.27
CA THR A 78 -24.85 40.29 49.93
C THR A 78 -23.52 40.03 49.22
N GLY A 79 -23.52 39.55 47.97
CA GLY A 79 -22.31 39.42 47.15
C GLY A 79 -22.61 39.06 45.69
N SER A 80 -22.16 39.93 44.78
CA SER A 80 -22.38 39.89 43.33
C SER A 80 -22.08 38.58 42.60
N SER A 81 -22.87 38.37 41.56
CA SER A 81 -22.73 37.39 40.48
C SER A 81 -21.35 37.38 39.83
N ALA A 82 -20.74 36.20 39.75
CA ALA A 82 -19.88 35.77 38.65
C ALA A 82 -19.86 34.23 38.62
N SER A 83 -20.67 33.61 37.74
CA SER A 83 -20.57 32.19 37.44
C SER A 83 -19.23 31.91 36.74
N GLY A 84 -18.24 31.45 37.50
CA GLY A 84 -17.04 30.82 36.97
C GLY A 84 -17.38 29.43 36.47
N ALA A 85 -17.65 29.29 35.17
CA ALA A 85 -17.70 28.00 34.51
C ALA A 85 -16.32 27.34 34.61
N ALA A 86 -16.21 26.26 35.38
CA ALA A 86 -15.02 25.43 35.41
C ALA A 86 -14.81 24.82 34.01
N ALA A 87 -13.87 25.38 33.26
CA ALA A 87 -13.37 24.77 32.05
C ALA A 87 -12.63 23.48 32.44
N ILE A 88 -13.26 22.33 32.17
CA ILE A 88 -12.60 21.04 32.06
C ILE A 88 -11.54 21.15 30.95
N GLY A 89 -10.32 21.49 31.35
CA GLY A 89 -9.16 21.50 30.47
C GLY A 89 -8.91 20.08 29.98
N ALA A 90 -9.22 19.83 28.72
CA ALA A 90 -8.72 18.64 28.02
C ALA A 90 -7.19 18.71 28.05
N SER A 91 -6.56 17.79 28.78
CA SER A 91 -5.12 17.60 28.69
C SER A 91 -4.76 17.25 27.26
N PRO A 92 -3.74 17.88 26.64
CA PRO A 92 -3.32 17.50 25.31
C PRO A 92 -2.81 16.06 25.38
N THR A 93 -3.47 15.15 24.68
CA THR A 93 -2.96 13.80 24.45
C THR A 93 -1.58 13.95 23.84
N ALA A 94 -0.54 13.55 24.57
CA ALA A 94 0.82 13.58 24.06
C ALA A 94 0.85 12.87 22.70
N ALA A 95 1.31 13.57 21.66
CA ALA A 95 1.40 13.00 20.32
C ALA A 95 2.22 11.72 20.39
N VAL A 96 1.59 10.57 20.08
CA VAL A 96 2.29 9.30 19.96
C VAL A 96 3.35 9.49 18.86
N GLN A 97 4.62 9.44 19.24
CA GLN A 97 5.73 9.56 18.30
C GLN A 97 5.64 8.40 17.30
N ARG A 98 5.20 8.70 16.06
CA ARG A 98 5.13 7.70 14.99
C ARG A 98 6.53 7.23 14.63
N LYS A 99 6.75 5.91 14.64
CA LYS A 99 8.03 5.30 14.27
C LYS A 99 8.36 5.47 12.78
N THR A 100 7.34 5.70 11.95
CA THR A 100 7.45 6.01 10.52
C THR A 100 6.80 7.35 10.19
N PRO A 101 7.19 8.01 9.10
CA PRO A 101 6.50 9.22 8.63
C PRO A 101 5.02 8.97 8.35
N ALA A 102 4.19 9.97 8.68
CA ALA A 102 2.74 9.98 8.38
C ALA A 102 2.46 9.84 6.88
N VAL A 103 3.34 10.44 6.07
CA VAL A 103 3.26 10.43 4.62
C VAL A 103 4.68 10.33 4.09
N ALA A 104 4.94 9.35 3.24
CA ALA A 104 6.25 9.21 2.59
C ALA A 104 6.10 8.49 1.24
N PRO A 105 5.59 9.18 0.20
CA PRO A 105 5.25 8.53 -1.06
C PRO A 105 6.45 7.86 -1.72
N TYR A 106 6.18 6.88 -2.59
CA TYR A 106 7.24 6.13 -3.25
C TYR A 106 7.92 7.00 -4.32
N ILE A 107 9.26 6.93 -4.36
CA ILE A 107 10.10 7.41 -5.46
C ILE A 107 10.79 6.18 -6.06
N ASP A 108 10.61 5.98 -7.36
CA ASP A 108 11.46 5.05 -8.11
C ASP A 108 12.82 5.72 -8.33
N VAL A 109 13.84 5.24 -7.62
CA VAL A 109 15.20 5.78 -7.66
C VAL A 109 16.03 5.29 -8.85
N THR A 110 15.45 4.41 -9.67
CA THR A 110 16.06 3.89 -10.91
C THR A 110 15.51 4.56 -12.18
N SER A 111 14.33 5.18 -12.08
CA SER A 111 13.75 6.06 -13.08
C SER A 111 14.44 7.45 -13.10
N PRO A 112 14.34 8.26 -14.18
CA PRO A 112 14.95 9.59 -14.24
C PRO A 112 14.66 10.45 -12.99
N THR A 113 15.65 11.24 -12.61
CA THR A 113 15.72 11.87 -11.30
C THR A 113 14.57 12.83 -11.03
N THR A 114 13.82 12.53 -9.98
CA THR A 114 12.88 13.44 -9.34
C THR A 114 13.62 14.54 -8.58
N ASP A 115 13.26 15.81 -8.79
CA ASP A 115 13.84 16.92 -8.03
C ASP A 115 13.15 17.11 -6.67
N ILE A 116 13.72 16.45 -5.65
CA ILE A 116 13.27 16.51 -4.24
C ILE A 116 13.16 17.96 -3.73
N ALA A 117 14.09 18.85 -4.10
CA ALA A 117 14.06 20.23 -3.62
C ALA A 117 12.85 20.99 -4.18
N THR A 118 12.57 20.81 -5.48
CA THR A 118 11.38 21.39 -6.12
C THR A 118 10.09 20.84 -5.52
N ILE A 119 10.01 19.53 -5.24
CA ILE A 119 8.84 18.94 -4.60
C ILE A 119 8.62 19.54 -3.21
N SER A 120 9.68 19.57 -2.39
CA SER A 120 9.61 20.11 -1.04
C SER A 120 9.20 21.59 -1.04
N ALA A 121 9.78 22.40 -1.93
CA ALA A 121 9.43 23.81 -2.06
C ALA A 121 7.96 24.03 -2.47
N LYS A 122 7.41 23.16 -3.32
CA LYS A 122 6.01 23.28 -3.80
C LYS A 122 4.97 22.71 -2.84
N THR A 123 5.33 21.68 -2.07
CA THR A 123 4.35 20.85 -1.35
C THR A 123 4.61 20.76 0.15
N GLY A 124 5.80 21.15 0.62
CA GLY A 124 6.28 20.89 1.96
C GLY A 124 6.60 19.42 2.25
N MET A 125 6.55 18.52 1.26
CA MET A 125 6.91 17.12 1.44
C MET A 125 8.43 16.97 1.59
N THR A 126 8.85 16.28 2.64
CA THR A 126 10.27 16.00 2.92
C THR A 126 10.55 14.52 3.11
N ASP A 127 9.54 13.72 3.45
CA ASP A 127 9.66 12.29 3.73
C ASP A 127 9.34 11.46 2.47
N PHE A 128 10.14 10.42 2.18
CA PHE A 128 9.95 9.59 0.98
C PHE A 128 10.30 8.12 1.20
N SER A 129 9.64 7.23 0.47
CA SER A 129 9.99 5.81 0.38
C SER A 129 10.81 5.56 -0.88
N LEU A 130 12.06 5.13 -0.74
CA LEU A 130 12.93 4.84 -1.88
C LEU A 130 12.67 3.41 -2.34
N ALA A 131 12.14 3.27 -3.56
CA ALA A 131 11.76 2.02 -4.19
C ALA A 131 12.71 1.69 -5.35
N PHE A 132 13.23 0.48 -5.49
CA PHE A 132 13.24 -0.63 -4.53
C PHE A 132 14.66 -1.17 -4.37
N ILE A 133 14.99 -1.76 -3.22
CA ILE A 133 16.13 -2.67 -3.12
C ILE A 133 15.73 -4.07 -3.57
N LEU A 134 16.58 -4.67 -4.40
CA LEU A 134 16.43 -6.00 -4.97
C LEU A 134 17.77 -6.75 -4.88
N ALA A 135 17.73 -8.05 -5.14
CA ALA A 135 18.94 -8.83 -5.31
C ALA A 135 19.59 -8.50 -6.66
N LYS A 136 20.92 -8.43 -6.69
CA LYS A 136 21.68 -8.23 -7.93
C LYS A 136 21.43 -9.31 -8.98
N SER A 137 21.19 -10.56 -8.56
CA SER A 137 20.84 -11.68 -9.44
C SER A 137 20.13 -12.79 -8.66
N THR A 138 19.60 -13.78 -9.37
CA THR A 138 18.93 -14.96 -8.79
C THR A 138 19.83 -15.86 -7.95
N THR A 139 21.15 -15.67 -8.02
CA THR A 139 22.15 -16.47 -7.29
C THR A 139 22.96 -15.66 -6.27
N ALA A 140 22.77 -14.34 -6.22
CA ALA A 140 23.56 -13.45 -5.37
C ALA A 140 22.65 -12.63 -4.44
N CYS A 141 22.71 -12.93 -3.13
CA CYS A 141 22.09 -12.11 -2.08
C CYS A 141 22.91 -10.83 -1.82
N THR A 142 22.99 -9.95 -2.83
CA THR A 142 23.62 -8.63 -2.72
C THR A 142 22.55 -7.57 -2.98
N PRO A 143 22.25 -6.70 -2.01
CA PRO A 143 21.25 -5.65 -2.18
C PRO A 143 21.72 -4.57 -3.16
N THR A 144 20.86 -4.23 -4.12
CA THR A 144 21.08 -3.18 -5.13
C THR A 144 19.77 -2.43 -5.37
N TRP A 145 19.84 -1.13 -5.72
CA TRP A 145 18.67 -0.37 -6.15
C TRP A 145 18.23 -0.85 -7.54
N GLY A 146 16.97 -1.31 -7.64
CA GLY A 146 16.35 -1.85 -8.85
C GLY A 146 17.14 -3.01 -9.49
N GLY A 147 17.91 -3.77 -8.71
CA GLY A 147 18.71 -4.89 -9.21
C GLY A 147 20.01 -4.46 -9.92
N THR A 148 20.19 -3.17 -10.20
CA THR A 148 21.23 -2.69 -11.14
C THR A 148 22.24 -1.74 -10.50
N LYS A 149 21.82 -0.89 -9.58
CA LYS A 149 22.65 0.15 -8.97
C LYS A 149 23.15 -0.28 -7.58
N ALA A 150 24.43 -0.09 -7.29
CA ALA A 150 24.95 -0.35 -5.94
C ALA A 150 24.25 0.55 -4.90
N LEU A 151 24.19 0.13 -3.63
CA LEU A 151 23.60 0.94 -2.56
C LEU A 151 24.29 2.32 -2.39
N THR A 152 25.56 2.41 -2.81
CA THR A 152 26.37 3.63 -2.83
C THR A 152 26.30 4.41 -4.14
N ASP A 153 25.36 4.10 -5.04
CA ASP A 153 25.17 4.86 -6.29
C ASP A 153 25.03 6.36 -5.98
N SER A 154 25.85 7.18 -6.65
CA SER A 154 25.99 8.60 -6.34
C SER A 154 24.70 9.39 -6.53
N THR A 155 23.85 8.97 -7.47
CA THR A 155 22.57 9.65 -7.74
C THR A 155 21.58 9.36 -6.63
N VAL A 156 21.48 8.11 -6.18
CA VAL A 156 20.62 7.76 -5.03
C VAL A 156 21.14 8.40 -3.74
N GLN A 157 22.46 8.40 -3.53
CA GLN A 157 23.08 9.06 -2.38
C GLN A 157 22.85 10.58 -2.39
N ALA A 158 22.85 11.22 -3.57
CA ALA A 158 22.51 12.64 -3.69
C ALA A 158 21.04 12.91 -3.34
N ALA A 159 20.12 12.02 -3.72
CA ALA A 159 18.71 12.11 -3.33
C ALA A 159 18.54 11.97 -1.81
N VAL A 160 19.17 10.97 -1.18
CA VAL A 160 19.16 10.79 0.28
C VAL A 160 19.69 12.03 1.00
N LYS A 161 20.86 12.55 0.57
CA LYS A 161 21.44 13.77 1.17
C LYS A 161 20.52 14.98 1.07
N LYS A 162 19.80 15.15 -0.05
CA LYS A 162 18.81 16.22 -0.20
C LYS A 162 17.64 16.05 0.76
N ILE A 163 17.11 14.83 0.91
CA ILE A 163 16.05 14.53 1.88
C ILE A 163 16.50 14.89 3.29
N THR A 164 17.68 14.41 3.70
CA THR A 164 18.24 14.70 5.02
C THR A 164 18.49 16.19 5.24
N ALA A 165 19.02 16.91 4.25
CA ALA A 165 19.26 18.36 4.34
C ALA A 165 17.97 19.18 4.52
N LEU A 166 16.83 18.67 4.03
CA LEU A 166 15.51 19.25 4.24
C LEU A 166 14.85 18.79 5.55
N GLY A 167 15.56 18.02 6.40
CA GLY A 167 15.03 17.46 7.64
C GLY A 167 14.05 16.31 7.45
N GLY A 168 13.97 15.74 6.24
CA GLY A 168 13.11 14.63 5.89
C GLY A 168 13.68 13.27 6.28
N LYS A 169 12.81 12.27 6.26
CA LYS A 169 13.08 10.88 6.60
C LYS A 169 12.97 10.00 5.35
N VAL A 170 13.89 9.03 5.27
CA VAL A 170 13.87 8.00 4.24
C VAL A 170 13.24 6.73 4.80
N VAL A 171 12.33 6.12 4.05
CA VAL A 171 11.94 4.70 4.21
C VAL A 171 12.62 3.92 3.08
N VAL A 172 13.31 2.84 3.41
CA VAL A 172 13.88 1.93 2.40
C VAL A 172 12.83 0.90 2.05
N SER A 173 12.45 0.77 0.78
CA SER A 173 11.50 -0.25 0.34
C SER A 173 12.21 -1.37 -0.44
N SER A 174 11.89 -2.64 -0.13
CA SER A 174 12.36 -3.82 -0.85
C SER A 174 11.24 -4.50 -1.63
N GLY A 175 11.59 -5.23 -2.69
CA GLY A 175 10.62 -5.99 -3.49
C GLY A 175 9.95 -5.17 -4.59
N GLY A 176 8.63 -5.06 -4.58
CA GLY A 176 7.80 -4.36 -5.59
C GLY A 176 7.43 -5.24 -6.80
N ALA A 177 6.74 -4.69 -7.80
CA ALA A 177 6.07 -5.51 -8.83
C ALA A 177 6.99 -6.45 -9.63
N THR A 178 8.26 -6.09 -9.85
CA THR A 178 9.18 -6.84 -10.72
C THR A 178 10.60 -6.93 -10.18
N GLY A 179 11.41 -7.78 -10.80
CA GLY A 179 12.83 -7.96 -10.46
C GLY A 179 13.08 -9.13 -9.52
N THR A 180 14.35 -9.35 -9.19
CA THR A 180 14.76 -10.48 -8.32
C THR A 180 14.72 -10.05 -6.86
N TYR A 181 13.81 -10.61 -6.08
CA TYR A 181 13.66 -10.27 -4.66
C TYR A 181 14.83 -10.78 -3.82
N LEU A 182 15.27 -9.98 -2.85
CA LEU A 182 16.16 -10.43 -1.79
C LEU A 182 15.48 -11.55 -0.98
N GLU A 183 14.18 -11.42 -0.79
CA GLU A 183 13.28 -12.29 -0.04
C GLU A 183 13.13 -13.69 -0.66
N SER A 184 13.48 -13.84 -1.94
CA SER A 184 13.46 -15.11 -2.65
C SER A 184 14.84 -15.76 -2.78
N VAL A 185 15.92 -14.98 -2.70
CA VAL A 185 17.29 -15.46 -2.95
C VAL A 185 18.07 -15.67 -1.65
N CYS A 186 17.83 -14.84 -0.65
CA CYS A 186 18.60 -14.82 0.59
C CYS A 186 18.08 -15.86 1.60
N THR A 187 18.99 -16.46 2.36
CA THR A 187 18.63 -17.03 3.67
C THR A 187 18.18 -15.93 4.63
N SER A 188 17.46 -16.25 5.71
CA SER A 188 16.97 -15.24 6.67
C SER A 188 18.07 -14.39 7.29
N ALA A 189 19.23 -14.98 7.61
CA ALA A 189 20.38 -14.26 8.13
C ALA A 189 21.00 -13.30 7.10
N GLN A 190 21.14 -13.74 5.84
CA GLN A 190 21.63 -12.88 4.77
C GLN A 190 20.63 -11.76 4.45
N LEU A 191 19.32 -12.05 4.49
CA LEU A 191 18.27 -11.09 4.24
C LEU A 191 18.26 -9.98 5.30
N ALA A 192 18.35 -10.34 6.58
CA ALA A 192 18.46 -9.37 7.67
C ALA A 192 19.70 -8.46 7.50
N LYS A 193 20.84 -9.04 7.10
CA LYS A 193 22.06 -8.28 6.80
C LYS A 193 21.88 -7.36 5.59
N ALA A 194 21.24 -7.82 4.52
CA ALA A 194 21.00 -7.04 3.31
C ALA A 194 20.10 -5.82 3.60
N TYR A 195 19.04 -6.00 4.40
CA TYR A 195 18.21 -4.90 4.87
C TYR A 195 19.00 -3.91 5.73
N ALA A 196 19.80 -4.39 6.68
CA ALA A 196 20.64 -3.51 7.51
C ALA A 196 21.61 -2.68 6.65
N GLN A 197 22.24 -3.27 5.63
CA GLN A 197 23.14 -2.56 4.71
C GLN A 197 22.43 -1.45 3.94
N ALA A 198 21.20 -1.69 3.46
CA ALA A 198 20.42 -0.67 2.75
C ALA A 198 19.95 0.45 3.69
N LEU A 199 19.56 0.12 4.91
CA LEU A 199 19.23 1.09 5.95
C LEU A 199 20.46 1.95 6.31
N ASP A 200 21.63 1.34 6.50
CA ASP A 200 22.87 2.05 6.78
C ASP A 200 23.28 2.98 5.62
N ALA A 201 23.15 2.51 4.37
CA ALA A 201 23.47 3.30 3.19
C ALA A 201 22.57 4.54 3.02
N THR A 202 21.40 4.58 3.66
CA THR A 202 20.46 5.70 3.59
C THR A 202 20.36 6.50 4.89
N GLY A 203 21.06 6.07 5.94
CA GLY A 203 20.90 6.63 7.29
C GLY A 203 19.49 6.41 7.88
N SER A 204 18.75 5.42 7.38
CA SER A 204 17.37 5.13 7.79
C SER A 204 17.31 4.05 8.89
N ASN A 205 16.21 4.03 9.63
CA ASN A 205 15.80 2.90 10.46
C ASN A 205 14.32 2.53 10.22
N ALA A 206 13.79 2.84 9.04
CA ALA A 206 12.45 2.49 8.59
C ALA A 206 12.55 1.65 7.31
N LEU A 207 12.09 0.40 7.41
CA LEU A 207 12.06 -0.58 6.32
C LEU A 207 10.62 -0.82 5.92
N ASP A 208 10.38 -0.79 4.62
CA ASP A 208 9.16 -1.27 3.98
C ASP A 208 9.50 -2.52 3.16
N VAL A 209 8.74 -3.60 3.32
CA VAL A 209 8.92 -4.83 2.55
C VAL A 209 7.68 -5.04 1.71
N ASP A 210 7.81 -4.80 0.42
CA ASP A 210 6.74 -4.87 -0.58
C ASP A 210 6.75 -6.24 -1.27
N ILE A 211 5.81 -7.10 -0.88
CA ILE A 211 5.73 -8.49 -1.35
C ILE A 211 4.54 -8.66 -2.29
N GLU A 212 4.83 -8.60 -3.59
CA GLU A 212 3.86 -8.84 -4.67
C GLU A 212 4.04 -10.22 -5.32
N GLN A 213 5.18 -10.86 -5.07
CA GLN A 213 5.55 -12.16 -5.62
C GLN A 213 5.54 -13.27 -4.56
N THR A 214 5.62 -14.52 -5.00
CA THR A 214 5.75 -15.65 -4.08
C THR A 214 7.12 -15.63 -3.39
N VAL A 215 7.11 -15.60 -2.06
CA VAL A 215 8.31 -15.72 -1.20
C VAL A 215 8.08 -16.81 -0.15
N ALA A 216 9.11 -17.18 0.61
CA ALA A 216 8.97 -18.05 1.78
C ALA A 216 8.65 -17.22 3.04
N PRO A 217 7.40 -17.23 3.56
CA PRO A 217 7.00 -16.33 4.65
C PRO A 217 7.85 -16.44 5.92
N ALA A 218 8.21 -17.67 6.30
CA ALA A 218 9.00 -17.93 7.50
C ALA A 218 10.43 -17.35 7.39
N THR A 219 11.04 -17.39 6.21
CA THR A 219 12.36 -16.80 5.96
C THR A 219 12.31 -15.29 6.14
N VAL A 220 11.31 -14.63 5.54
CA VAL A 220 11.12 -13.17 5.65
C VAL A 220 10.83 -12.78 7.09
N ALA A 221 9.88 -13.45 7.76
CA ALA A 221 9.53 -13.17 9.15
C ALA A 221 10.73 -13.32 10.12
N ALA A 222 11.54 -14.37 9.94
CA ALA A 222 12.75 -14.57 10.74
C ALA A 222 13.79 -13.46 10.53
N ALA A 223 14.00 -13.04 9.28
CA ALA A 223 14.91 -11.94 8.95
C ALA A 223 14.45 -10.61 9.58
N LEU A 224 13.16 -10.30 9.46
CA LEU A 224 12.56 -9.10 10.04
C LEU A 224 12.62 -9.10 11.56
N LYS A 225 12.38 -10.25 12.19
CA LYS A 225 12.53 -10.37 13.64
C LYS A 225 13.96 -10.10 14.09
N ALA A 226 14.95 -10.67 13.40
CA ALA A 226 16.36 -10.45 13.71
C ALA A 226 16.76 -8.98 13.53
N LEU A 227 16.33 -8.35 12.43
CA LEU A 227 16.57 -6.93 12.16
C LEU A 227 15.95 -6.04 13.24
N GLN A 228 14.69 -6.28 13.59
CA GLN A 228 13.98 -5.51 14.60
C GLN A 228 14.62 -5.67 16.00
N ALA A 229 15.06 -6.88 16.35
CA ALA A 229 15.76 -7.12 17.61
C ALA A 229 17.13 -6.40 17.67
N ALA A 230 17.85 -6.36 16.55
CA ALA A 230 19.19 -5.76 16.50
C ALA A 230 19.16 -4.21 16.47
N ARG A 231 18.14 -3.62 15.84
CA ARG A 231 18.14 -2.18 15.50
C ARG A 231 16.92 -1.40 15.98
N GLY A 232 15.89 -2.08 16.49
CA GLY A 232 14.59 -1.46 16.76
C GLY A 232 13.91 -0.90 15.51
N THR A 233 14.24 -1.44 14.33
CA THR A 233 13.76 -0.96 13.03
C THR A 233 12.22 -0.92 12.97
N ALA A 234 11.69 0.19 12.44
CA ALA A 234 10.28 0.30 12.12
C ALA A 234 10.01 -0.44 10.81
N ILE A 235 9.09 -1.41 10.83
CA ILE A 235 8.85 -2.32 9.70
C ILE A 235 7.41 -2.15 9.21
N SER A 236 7.24 -1.87 7.92
CA SER A 236 5.97 -2.04 7.21
C SER A 236 6.02 -3.23 6.27
N LEU A 237 4.89 -3.92 6.14
CA LEU A 237 4.67 -4.94 5.13
C LEU A 237 3.66 -4.40 4.11
N THR A 238 4.15 -4.11 2.91
CA THR A 238 3.32 -3.69 1.78
C THR A 238 2.89 -4.90 0.99
N VAL A 239 1.57 -5.04 0.78
CA VAL A 239 0.98 -6.28 0.27
C VAL A 239 -0.23 -6.01 -0.65
N PRO A 240 -0.46 -6.85 -1.68
CA PRO A 240 -1.60 -6.70 -2.55
C PRO A 240 -2.92 -7.05 -1.86
N VAL A 241 -3.98 -6.35 -2.28
CA VAL A 241 -5.37 -6.70 -1.98
C VAL A 241 -5.94 -7.62 -3.06
N GLY A 242 -6.77 -8.57 -2.68
CA GLY A 242 -7.50 -9.46 -3.58
C GLY A 242 -8.81 -8.88 -4.12
N GLY A 243 -9.22 -7.69 -3.64
CA GLY A 243 -10.41 -6.99 -4.12
C GLY A 243 -11.23 -6.35 -2.99
N MET A 244 -12.40 -5.81 -3.36
CA MET A 244 -13.27 -5.05 -2.45
C MET A 244 -13.77 -5.85 -1.25
N THR A 245 -14.06 -7.14 -1.43
CA THR A 245 -14.65 -8.01 -0.40
C THR A 245 -13.70 -9.12 0.06
N ALA A 246 -12.71 -9.47 -0.76
CA ALA A 246 -11.75 -10.52 -0.45
C ALA A 246 -10.69 -10.06 0.56
N GLY A 247 -10.43 -8.76 0.67
CA GLY A 247 -9.39 -8.24 1.56
C GLY A 247 -8.00 -8.50 0.99
N LEU A 248 -7.11 -9.11 1.76
CA LEU A 248 -5.75 -9.47 1.35
C LEU A 248 -5.72 -10.78 0.54
N THR A 249 -4.70 -10.95 -0.30
CA THR A 249 -4.47 -12.25 -0.96
C THR A 249 -4.04 -13.32 0.04
N ASP A 250 -4.25 -14.61 -0.27
CA ASP A 250 -3.81 -15.72 0.58
C ASP A 250 -2.31 -15.68 0.91
N LYS A 251 -1.48 -15.26 -0.06
CA LYS A 251 -0.03 -15.10 0.13
C LYS A 251 0.27 -13.99 1.14
N SER A 252 -0.42 -12.87 1.02
CA SER A 252 -0.33 -11.74 1.96
C SER A 252 -0.75 -12.18 3.37
N ILE A 253 -1.86 -12.93 3.51
CA ILE A 253 -2.31 -13.49 4.79
C ILE A 253 -1.26 -14.44 5.40
N ALA A 254 -0.67 -15.32 4.59
CA ALA A 254 0.37 -16.23 5.04
C ALA A 254 1.63 -15.48 5.54
N LEU A 255 2.04 -14.42 4.85
CA LEU A 255 3.13 -13.53 5.27
C LEU A 255 2.84 -12.86 6.62
N LEU A 256 1.65 -12.24 6.76
CA LEU A 256 1.27 -11.55 7.99
C LEU A 256 1.14 -12.51 9.19
N ARG A 257 0.57 -13.71 8.99
CA ARG A 257 0.53 -14.75 10.03
C ARG A 257 1.94 -15.19 10.44
N SER A 258 2.86 -15.33 9.47
CA SER A 258 4.24 -15.68 9.77
C SER A 258 4.95 -14.59 10.58
N ALA A 259 4.79 -13.32 10.19
CA ALA A 259 5.31 -12.17 10.94
C ALA A 259 4.75 -12.12 12.38
N ARG A 260 3.43 -12.29 12.54
CA ARG A 260 2.76 -12.36 13.85
C ARG A 260 3.32 -13.51 14.69
N ASN A 261 3.48 -14.70 14.12
CA ASN A 261 3.97 -15.88 14.84
C ASN A 261 5.45 -15.75 15.24
N ALA A 262 6.26 -15.07 14.43
CA ALA A 262 7.65 -14.73 14.77
C ALA A 262 7.75 -13.54 15.77
N GLY A 263 6.62 -12.92 16.13
CA GLY A 263 6.58 -11.76 17.03
C GLY A 263 7.23 -10.51 16.43
N VAL A 264 7.11 -10.31 15.12
CA VAL A 264 7.53 -9.08 14.45
C VAL A 264 6.44 -8.02 14.65
N GLU A 265 6.80 -6.88 15.23
CA GLU A 265 5.89 -5.72 15.26
C GLU A 265 5.92 -5.04 13.90
N VAL A 266 4.77 -4.96 13.23
CA VAL A 266 4.63 -4.43 11.87
C VAL A 266 3.48 -3.44 11.76
N THR A 267 3.61 -2.51 10.82
CA THR A 267 2.48 -1.81 10.20
C THR A 267 2.13 -2.51 8.89
N VAL A 268 0.85 -2.71 8.60
CA VAL A 268 0.40 -3.35 7.35
C VAL A 268 -0.01 -2.27 6.36
N ASN A 269 0.49 -2.33 5.14
CA ASN A 269 0.24 -1.35 4.09
C ASN A 269 -0.39 -2.03 2.86
N PRO A 270 -1.72 -2.21 2.82
CA PRO A 270 -2.37 -2.70 1.62
C PRO A 270 -2.17 -1.73 0.45
N MET A 271 -1.78 -2.29 -0.70
CA MET A 271 -1.86 -1.62 -1.98
C MET A 271 -3.32 -1.63 -2.43
N ILE A 272 -4.05 -0.57 -2.10
CA ILE A 272 -5.45 -0.36 -2.49
C ILE A 272 -5.51 0.15 -3.94
N MET A 273 -5.00 -0.67 -4.85
CA MET A 273 -4.85 -0.39 -6.28
C MET A 273 -4.96 -1.70 -7.07
N ASN A 274 -5.12 -1.60 -8.39
CA ASN A 274 -4.98 -2.75 -9.30
C ASN A 274 -5.88 -3.95 -8.97
N PHE A 275 -7.12 -3.70 -8.53
CA PHE A 275 -8.13 -4.72 -8.29
C PHE A 275 -9.44 -4.39 -9.03
N ASP A 276 -10.24 -5.43 -9.28
CA ASP A 276 -11.55 -5.25 -9.91
C ASP A 276 -12.52 -4.57 -8.96
N ALA A 277 -13.12 -3.47 -9.42
CA ALA A 277 -14.09 -2.72 -8.66
C ALA A 277 -15.38 -2.49 -9.45
N SER A 278 -16.48 -2.41 -8.70
CA SER A 278 -17.74 -1.87 -9.18
C SER A 278 -18.08 -0.59 -8.41
N GLY A 279 -18.79 0.34 -9.05
CA GLY A 279 -19.15 1.62 -8.45
C GLY A 279 -18.00 2.64 -8.43
N GLY A 280 -18.09 3.59 -7.49
CA GLY A 280 -17.11 4.69 -7.39
C GLY A 280 -15.76 4.22 -6.84
N TRP A 281 -14.67 4.59 -7.53
CA TRP A 281 -13.33 4.07 -7.23
C TRP A 281 -12.82 4.44 -5.84
N GLY A 282 -13.00 5.69 -5.39
CA GLY A 282 -12.70 6.07 -4.00
C GLY A 282 -13.42 5.23 -2.94
N ALA A 283 -14.70 4.91 -3.18
CA ALA A 283 -15.47 4.05 -2.28
C ALA A 283 -15.01 2.58 -2.35
N ALA A 284 -14.62 2.10 -3.53
CA ALA A 284 -14.08 0.75 -3.70
C ALA A 284 -12.75 0.56 -2.95
N MET A 285 -11.87 1.55 -2.97
CA MET A 285 -10.62 1.54 -2.19
C MET A 285 -10.88 1.54 -0.68
N ILE A 286 -11.88 2.30 -0.20
CA ILE A 286 -12.31 2.24 1.21
C ILE A 286 -12.86 0.85 1.56
N ALA A 287 -13.71 0.28 0.71
CA ALA A 287 -14.27 -1.05 0.93
C ALA A 287 -13.17 -2.13 1.03
N ALA A 288 -12.20 -2.11 0.12
CA ALA A 288 -11.03 -2.98 0.18
C ALA A 288 -10.24 -2.78 1.49
N THR A 289 -10.07 -1.53 1.94
CA THR A 289 -9.39 -1.22 3.21
C THR A 289 -10.13 -1.81 4.42
N GLU A 290 -11.45 -1.74 4.45
CA GLU A 290 -12.27 -2.33 5.52
C GLU A 290 -12.25 -3.87 5.47
N ALA A 291 -12.19 -4.48 4.29
CA ALA A 291 -11.99 -5.92 4.16
C ALA A 291 -10.61 -6.36 4.71
N VAL A 292 -9.55 -5.59 4.42
CA VAL A 292 -8.22 -5.82 5.01
C VAL A 292 -8.27 -5.67 6.54
N HIS A 293 -9.00 -4.71 7.08
CA HIS A 293 -9.17 -4.58 8.55
C HIS A 293 -9.80 -5.83 9.17
N ALA A 294 -10.78 -6.45 8.50
CA ALA A 294 -11.37 -7.71 8.93
C ALA A 294 -10.34 -8.87 8.95
N ASP A 295 -9.44 -8.92 7.95
CA ASP A 295 -8.32 -9.87 7.95
C ASP A 295 -7.37 -9.64 9.13
N LEU A 296 -7.02 -8.38 9.41
CA LEU A 296 -6.16 -8.04 10.54
C LEU A 296 -6.80 -8.46 11.86
N LYS A 297 -8.12 -8.32 12.00
CA LYS A 297 -8.86 -8.80 13.19
C LYS A 297 -8.76 -10.31 13.36
N ALA A 298 -8.77 -11.07 12.25
CA ALA A 298 -8.59 -12.52 12.29
C ALA A 298 -7.15 -12.94 12.63
N ILE A 299 -6.14 -12.15 12.25
CA ILE A 299 -4.72 -12.45 12.50
C ILE A 299 -4.28 -12.00 13.91
N TRP A 300 -4.72 -10.81 14.35
CA TRP A 300 -4.38 -10.21 15.65
C TRP A 300 -5.61 -10.14 16.57
N THR A 301 -6.11 -11.31 16.96
CA THR A 301 -7.35 -11.48 17.75
C THR A 301 -7.38 -10.76 19.11
N GLY A 302 -6.22 -10.38 19.66
CA GLY A 302 -6.11 -9.65 20.94
C GLY A 302 -6.13 -8.13 20.83
N ARG A 303 -6.27 -7.55 19.62
CA ARG A 303 -6.25 -6.10 19.40
C ARG A 303 -7.65 -5.52 19.19
N THR A 304 -7.89 -4.31 19.69
CA THR A 304 -9.12 -3.58 19.44
C THR A 304 -9.18 -3.08 18.00
N SER A 305 -10.38 -2.75 17.50
CA SER A 305 -10.55 -2.18 16.16
C SER A 305 -9.70 -0.93 15.94
N ALA A 306 -9.63 -0.03 16.93
CA ALA A 306 -8.82 1.18 16.87
C ALA A 306 -7.30 0.87 16.81
N GLN A 307 -6.83 -0.14 17.56
CA GLN A 307 -5.44 -0.59 17.48
C GLN A 307 -5.11 -1.19 16.10
N LEU A 308 -6.06 -1.89 15.48
CA LEU A 308 -5.88 -2.45 14.13
C LEU A 308 -5.86 -1.35 13.05
N TYR A 309 -6.70 -0.32 13.15
CA TYR A 309 -6.59 0.84 12.24
C TYR A 309 -5.27 1.59 12.44
N ALA A 310 -4.81 1.77 13.68
CA ALA A 310 -3.51 2.36 13.97
C ALA A 310 -2.31 1.51 13.49
N MET A 311 -2.53 0.24 13.13
CA MET A 311 -1.56 -0.63 12.46
C MET A 311 -1.66 -0.60 10.93
N LEU A 312 -2.65 0.08 10.37
CA LEU A 312 -2.98 0.04 8.95
C LEU A 312 -2.51 1.32 8.28
N GLY A 313 -1.69 1.22 7.24
CA GLY A 313 -1.47 2.26 6.24
C GLY A 313 -2.35 2.04 5.01
N ILE A 314 -2.22 2.88 4.00
CA ILE A 314 -2.80 2.64 2.67
C ILE A 314 -1.88 3.17 1.57
N THR A 315 -1.87 2.49 0.43
CA THR A 315 -1.15 2.93 -0.78
C THR A 315 -2.05 2.79 -2.02
N PRO A 316 -2.65 3.87 -2.54
CA PRO A 316 -3.21 3.89 -3.88
C PRO A 316 -2.13 4.11 -4.95
N MET A 317 -2.44 3.71 -6.19
CA MET A 317 -1.73 4.16 -7.39
C MET A 317 -2.46 5.38 -7.93
N ILE A 318 -1.77 6.52 -8.08
CA ILE A 318 -2.40 7.78 -8.51
C ILE A 318 -2.69 7.78 -10.02
N GLY A 319 -3.76 8.43 -10.48
CA GLY A 319 -4.14 8.42 -11.88
C GLY A 319 -4.46 7.02 -12.42
N VAL A 320 -4.12 6.78 -13.69
CA VAL A 320 -4.41 5.51 -14.40
C VAL A 320 -3.71 4.35 -13.72
N ASN A 321 -4.47 3.34 -13.31
CA ASN A 321 -3.98 2.08 -12.73
C ASN A 321 -3.75 1.03 -13.83
N ASP A 322 -2.97 -0.01 -13.53
CA ASP A 322 -2.63 -1.08 -14.48
C ASP A 322 -3.87 -1.89 -14.91
N THR A 323 -4.88 -2.00 -14.03
CA THR A 323 -6.13 -2.72 -14.31
C THR A 323 -7.24 -1.87 -14.92
N GLY A 324 -7.00 -0.57 -15.15
CA GLY A 324 -7.95 0.33 -15.80
C GLY A 324 -8.63 1.40 -14.92
N PRO A 325 -8.94 1.18 -13.62
CA PRO A 325 -9.45 2.24 -12.76
C PRO A 325 -8.53 3.48 -12.72
N VAL A 326 -9.11 4.65 -12.51
CA VAL A 326 -8.35 5.91 -12.50
C VAL A 326 -8.54 6.58 -11.15
N THR A 327 -7.47 6.64 -10.35
CA THR A 327 -7.45 7.37 -9.09
C THR A 327 -7.36 8.86 -9.36
N THR A 328 -8.46 9.59 -9.18
CA THR A 328 -8.48 11.05 -9.30
C THR A 328 -8.05 11.73 -8.01
N VAL A 329 -7.79 13.04 -8.06
CA VAL A 329 -7.52 13.85 -6.86
C VAL A 329 -8.73 13.84 -5.89
N ALA A 330 -9.95 13.70 -6.41
CA ALA A 330 -11.15 13.58 -5.58
C ALA A 330 -11.22 12.23 -4.84
N ASP A 331 -10.83 11.14 -5.49
CA ASP A 331 -10.69 9.83 -4.83
C ASP A 331 -9.61 9.88 -3.74
N ALA A 332 -8.47 10.50 -4.03
CA ALA A 332 -7.40 10.70 -3.05
C ALA A 332 -7.87 11.55 -1.85
N LYS A 333 -8.70 12.57 -2.07
CA LYS A 333 -9.29 13.38 -0.98
C LYS A 333 -10.22 12.53 -0.11
N THR A 334 -10.98 11.65 -0.73
CA THR A 334 -11.85 10.69 -0.03
C THR A 334 -11.02 9.76 0.85
N LEU A 335 -9.90 9.24 0.35
CA LEU A 335 -8.97 8.41 1.12
C LEU A 335 -8.30 9.18 2.26
N LEU A 336 -7.91 10.43 2.04
CA LEU A 336 -7.34 11.29 3.08
C LEU A 336 -8.32 11.45 4.25
N THR A 337 -9.56 11.83 3.98
CA THR A 337 -10.60 11.99 5.01
C THR A 337 -10.88 10.68 5.74
N TYR A 338 -10.93 9.55 5.03
CA TYR A 338 -11.08 8.25 5.66
C TYR A 338 -9.89 7.91 6.59
N ALA A 339 -8.66 8.16 6.13
CA ALA A 339 -7.46 7.90 6.91
C ALA A 339 -7.37 8.75 8.19
N GLU A 340 -7.86 9.99 8.15
CA GLU A 340 -7.99 10.88 9.30
C GLU A 340 -9.06 10.35 10.26
N GLN A 341 -10.25 10.02 9.74
CA GLN A 341 -11.36 9.53 10.54
C GLN A 341 -11.02 8.24 11.31
N LYS A 342 -10.26 7.33 10.69
CA LYS A 342 -9.88 6.04 11.28
C LYS A 342 -8.56 6.09 12.06
N ASN A 343 -7.83 7.21 12.03
CA ASN A 343 -6.49 7.34 12.61
C ASN A 343 -5.53 6.24 12.12
N LEU A 344 -5.43 6.11 10.79
CA LEU A 344 -4.48 5.19 10.16
C LEU A 344 -3.02 5.52 10.54
N ALA A 345 -2.13 4.55 10.34
CA ALA A 345 -0.72 4.71 10.65
C ALA A 345 -0.05 5.75 9.73
N PHE A 346 -0.32 5.65 8.43
CA PHE A 346 0.24 6.50 7.38
C PHE A 346 -0.53 6.40 6.07
N ILE A 347 -0.27 7.33 5.14
CA ILE A 347 -0.65 7.25 3.72
C ILE A 347 0.63 7.23 2.88
N ARG A 348 0.66 6.39 1.86
CA ARG A 348 1.67 6.38 0.79
C ARG A 348 0.97 6.43 -0.56
N PHE A 349 1.70 6.53 -1.65
CA PHE A 349 1.12 6.31 -2.98
C PHE A 349 2.19 5.98 -4.01
N TRP A 350 1.80 5.26 -5.06
CA TRP A 350 2.61 4.98 -6.24
C TRP A 350 2.24 5.94 -7.40
N SER A 351 3.09 6.89 -7.79
CA SER A 351 4.37 7.29 -7.17
C SER A 351 4.61 8.78 -7.42
N ILE A 352 5.61 9.36 -6.75
CA ILE A 352 6.02 10.76 -6.96
C ILE A 352 6.39 11.03 -8.43
N ASN A 353 7.11 10.10 -9.06
CA ASN A 353 7.52 10.23 -10.47
C ASN A 353 6.30 10.40 -11.39
N ARG A 354 5.12 9.93 -10.96
CA ARG A 354 3.86 10.00 -11.71
C ARG A 354 3.02 11.23 -11.39
N ASP A 355 3.35 12.01 -10.37
CA ASP A 355 2.44 13.06 -9.86
C ASP A 355 2.50 14.36 -10.70
N ASN A 356 2.12 14.26 -11.97
CA ASN A 356 2.01 15.35 -12.92
C ASN A 356 1.10 14.97 -14.10
N GLY A 357 0.56 15.98 -14.77
CA GLY A 357 -0.33 15.83 -15.94
C GLY A 357 0.36 16.01 -17.30
N LYS A 358 1.68 15.77 -17.41
CA LYS A 358 2.48 16.10 -18.62
C LYS A 358 2.41 15.06 -19.74
N CYS A 359 1.44 14.16 -19.70
CA CYS A 359 1.26 13.13 -20.71
C CYS A 359 -0.20 13.06 -21.18
N THR A 360 -0.41 12.32 -22.26
CA THR A 360 -1.74 12.10 -22.84
C THR A 360 -2.67 11.48 -21.79
N ALA A 361 -3.85 12.09 -21.59
CA ALA A 361 -4.85 11.59 -20.68
C ALA A 361 -5.23 10.13 -21.03
N GLY A 362 -5.41 9.29 -20.01
CA GLY A 362 -5.65 7.86 -20.15
C GLY A 362 -4.39 7.00 -20.32
N SER A 363 -3.19 7.60 -20.43
CA SER A 363 -1.96 6.83 -20.61
C SER A 363 -1.45 6.24 -19.29
N LEU A 364 -1.14 4.95 -19.29
CA LEU A 364 -0.36 4.31 -18.24
C LEU A 364 1.12 4.64 -18.44
N SER A 365 1.78 5.16 -17.40
CA SER A 365 3.18 5.61 -17.46
C SER A 365 3.81 5.64 -16.08
N GLY A 366 5.12 5.37 -15.99
CA GLY A 366 5.93 5.55 -14.78
C GLY A 366 6.37 6.99 -14.50
N THR A 367 6.09 7.93 -15.41
CA THR A 367 6.58 9.33 -15.32
C THR A 367 5.46 10.39 -15.33
N CYS A 368 4.21 9.95 -15.36
CA CYS A 368 3.02 10.81 -15.24
C CYS A 368 1.81 9.96 -14.81
N SER A 369 0.75 10.61 -14.38
CA SER A 369 -0.44 9.94 -13.82
C SER A 369 -1.46 9.55 -14.90
N GLY A 370 -1.33 10.08 -16.11
CA GLY A 370 -2.32 9.88 -17.16
C GLY A 370 -3.63 10.64 -16.92
N ILE A 371 -3.66 11.64 -16.03
CA ILE A 371 -4.82 12.52 -15.83
C ILE A 371 -4.43 13.99 -15.93
N THR A 372 -5.41 14.85 -16.23
CA THR A 372 -5.22 16.30 -16.14
C THR A 372 -5.13 16.71 -14.66
N GLN A 373 -3.99 17.24 -14.26
CA GLN A 373 -3.73 17.72 -12.91
C GLN A 373 -2.59 18.75 -12.91
N SER A 374 -2.46 19.50 -11.81
CA SER A 374 -1.24 20.27 -11.54
C SER A 374 -0.09 19.33 -11.14
N ASP A 375 1.15 19.81 -11.33
CA ASP A 375 2.34 19.16 -10.78
C ASP A 375 2.18 18.98 -9.26
N TYR A 376 2.40 17.77 -8.80
CA TYR A 376 2.40 17.37 -7.39
C TYR A 376 1.05 17.55 -6.67
N ALA A 377 -0.07 17.42 -7.38
CA ALA A 377 -1.42 17.57 -6.82
C ALA A 377 -1.71 16.55 -5.71
N PHE A 378 -1.33 15.28 -5.91
CA PHE A 378 -1.55 14.22 -4.92
C PHE A 378 -0.61 14.39 -3.72
N THR A 379 0.65 14.73 -3.98
CA THR A 379 1.65 15.02 -2.95
C THR A 379 1.18 16.16 -2.05
N SER A 380 0.74 17.27 -2.65
CA SER A 380 0.24 18.44 -1.91
C SER A 380 -0.95 18.06 -1.04
N LEU A 381 -1.92 17.32 -1.60
CA LEU A 381 -3.10 16.87 -0.88
C LEU A 381 -2.75 15.99 0.31
N PHE A 382 -1.99 14.91 0.09
CA PHE A 382 -1.66 13.98 1.17
C PHE A 382 -0.69 14.56 2.19
N SER A 383 0.12 15.55 1.84
CA SER A 383 1.05 16.21 2.78
C SER A 383 0.39 16.83 4.02
N GLY A 384 -0.93 17.03 4.00
CA GLY A 384 -1.71 17.48 5.16
C GLY A 384 -1.96 16.39 6.20
N TYR A 385 -1.81 15.11 5.85
CA TYR A 385 -2.14 14.02 6.75
C TYR A 385 -1.23 13.98 7.98
N GLY A 386 -1.85 13.99 9.16
CA GLY A 386 -1.16 13.89 10.44
C GLY A 386 -0.33 15.10 10.81
N LYS A 387 -0.62 16.27 10.25
CA LYS A 387 -0.12 17.57 10.69
C LYS A 387 -1.08 18.26 11.65
#